data_AF-A0A7Y2EER5-F1
#
_entry.id   AF-A0A7Y2EER5-F1
#
_cell.length_a   1.000
_cell.length_b   1.000
_cell.length_c   1.000
_cell.angle_alpha   90.00
_cell.angle_beta   90.00
_cell.angle_gamma   90.00
#
_symmetry.space_group_name_H-M   'P 1'
#
loop_
_entity.id
_entity.type
_entity.pdbx_description
1 polymer ?
#
loop_
_entity_poly.entity_id
_entity_poly.type
_entity_poly.pdbx_seq_one_letter_code
_entity_poly.pdbx_strand_id
1 'polypeptide(L)'
;LVNNKPYFSRALDPDLTTMVNSEFRVATSHSGLFPWFSLSANDHPWLSVLFDEPNVEIDPETLRRAMVYFFSNYHFPVNPYAQKTTAFGSKETAGAKLFAERCEGCHQSRLAANDPASRVSKQDWEHYVLELQGPIVWGSDQYERTGIEPYVHEKGARVPSLRRLHQKYPYFTNGTATSLNEVLSRFRWDGQTGSHFSTAPTQTFTPEERASLIAFLRLL
;
A
#
# COMPACT_ATOMS: atom_id res chain seq x y z
N LEU A 1 1.68 -9.08 -3.04
CA LEU A 1 1.53 -8.46 -1.69
C LEU A 1 2.71 -8.72 -0.77
N VAL A 2 3.44 -9.84 -0.96
CA VAL A 2 4.52 -10.28 -0.08
C VAL A 2 5.72 -9.31 -0.04
N ASN A 3 6.04 -8.62 -1.13
CA ASN A 3 7.15 -7.68 -1.15
C ASN A 3 6.80 -6.34 -0.48
N ASN A 4 5.54 -5.91 -0.61
CA ASN A 4 4.94 -4.92 0.27
C ASN A 4 4.27 -5.62 1.47
N LYS A 5 5.00 -6.56 2.14
CA LYS A 5 4.48 -7.37 3.26
C LYS A 5 3.50 -6.50 4.04
N PRO A 6 2.21 -6.88 4.12
CA PRO A 6 1.27 -6.10 4.87
C PRO A 6 1.56 -6.37 6.33
N TYR A 7 2.60 -5.73 6.84
CA TYR A 7 2.51 -5.13 8.15
C TYR A 7 1.39 -4.10 8.00
N PHE A 8 0.14 -4.58 8.09
CA PHE A 8 -0.98 -3.69 8.31
C PHE A 8 -0.50 -2.76 9.41
N SER A 9 -0.55 -1.46 9.14
CA SER A 9 0.11 -0.41 9.94
C SER A 9 -0.20 -0.47 11.44
N ARG A 10 -1.16 -1.31 11.84
CA ARG A 10 -1.65 -1.58 13.19
C ARG A 10 -1.08 -2.83 13.87
N ALA A 11 -0.59 -3.85 13.16
CA ALA A 11 -0.43 -5.20 13.74
C ALA A 11 1.01 -5.68 13.97
N LEU A 12 2.04 -5.02 13.41
CA LEU A 12 3.46 -5.40 13.58
C LEU A 12 3.74 -6.89 13.32
N ASP A 13 2.98 -7.52 12.42
CA ASP A 13 2.92 -8.98 12.29
C ASP A 13 3.92 -9.50 11.24
N PRO A 14 5.01 -10.18 11.63
CA PRO A 14 6.12 -10.50 10.74
C PRO A 14 5.83 -11.63 9.73
N ASP A 15 4.88 -12.50 10.04
CA ASP A 15 4.56 -13.71 9.28
C ASP A 15 3.08 -13.81 8.87
N LEU A 16 2.30 -12.73 9.06
CA LEU A 16 0.87 -12.65 8.78
C LEU A 16 -0.03 -13.49 9.70
N THR A 17 0.53 -14.22 10.67
CA THR A 17 -0.25 -15.09 11.55
C THR A 17 -1.22 -14.31 12.43
N THR A 18 -0.77 -13.22 13.05
CA THR A 18 -1.59 -12.39 13.94
C THR A 18 -2.70 -11.68 13.16
N MET A 19 -2.40 -11.24 11.95
CA MET A 19 -3.32 -10.61 11.02
C MET A 19 -4.38 -11.60 10.58
N VAL A 20 -3.98 -12.76 10.05
CA VAL A 20 -4.91 -13.81 9.63
C VAL A 20 -5.83 -14.21 10.79
N ASN A 21 -5.28 -14.43 11.98
CA ASN A 21 -6.08 -14.72 13.17
C ASN A 21 -7.01 -13.57 13.58
N SER A 22 -6.58 -12.32 13.42
CA SER A 22 -7.40 -11.14 13.73
C SER A 22 -8.54 -10.96 12.72
N GLU A 23 -8.29 -11.17 11.42
CA GLU A 23 -9.31 -11.12 10.37
C GLU A 23 -10.37 -12.20 10.59
N PHE A 24 -9.98 -13.44 10.89
CA PHE A 24 -10.93 -14.49 11.23
C PHE A 24 -11.73 -14.16 12.50
N ARG A 25 -11.09 -13.60 13.54
CA ARG A 25 -11.79 -13.16 14.76
C ARG A 25 -12.81 -12.05 14.50
N VAL A 26 -12.50 -11.10 13.61
CA VAL A 26 -13.44 -10.04 13.22
C VAL A 26 -14.57 -10.61 12.38
N ALA A 27 -14.26 -11.44 11.38
CA ALA A 27 -15.26 -12.10 10.55
C ALA A 27 -16.25 -12.93 11.37
N THR A 28 -15.80 -13.52 12.49
CA THR A 28 -16.66 -14.31 13.37
C THR A 28 -17.29 -13.54 14.52
N SER A 29 -17.03 -12.23 14.70
CA SER A 29 -17.32 -11.49 15.95
C SER A 29 -18.81 -11.41 16.34
N HIS A 30 -19.72 -11.79 15.45
CA HIS A 30 -21.16 -11.84 15.70
C HIS A 30 -21.83 -13.16 15.29
N SER A 31 -21.01 -14.16 14.91
CA SER A 31 -21.50 -15.46 14.44
C SER A 31 -21.59 -16.53 15.55
N GLY A 32 -21.01 -16.25 16.72
CA GLY A 32 -20.82 -17.26 17.77
C GLY A 32 -19.73 -18.29 17.45
N LEU A 33 -19.12 -18.23 16.26
CA LEU A 33 -18.04 -19.11 15.85
C LEU A 33 -16.71 -18.69 16.48
N PHE A 34 -15.96 -19.69 16.93
CA PHE A 34 -14.60 -19.49 17.38
C PHE A 34 -13.71 -19.08 16.18
N PRO A 35 -12.66 -18.26 16.35
CA PRO A 35 -11.76 -17.86 15.25
C PRO A 35 -11.03 -19.05 14.59
N TRP A 36 -11.09 -20.23 15.21
CA TRP A 36 -10.78 -21.51 14.59
C TRP A 36 -12.11 -22.21 14.27
N PHE A 37 -12.55 -22.10 13.03
CA PHE A 37 -13.75 -22.76 12.54
C PHE A 37 -13.44 -23.56 11.27
N SER A 38 -14.23 -24.60 11.03
CA SER A 38 -14.29 -25.31 9.76
C SER A 38 -15.43 -24.75 8.92
N LEU A 39 -15.35 -24.93 7.61
CA LEU A 39 -16.49 -24.74 6.72
C LEU A 39 -17.01 -26.10 6.26
N SER A 40 -18.32 -26.33 6.31
CA SER A 40 -18.96 -27.56 5.82
C SER A 40 -19.97 -27.25 4.73
N ALA A 41 -20.08 -28.12 3.73
CA ALA A 41 -21.14 -28.05 2.72
C ALA A 41 -22.56 -28.12 3.33
N ASN A 42 -22.71 -28.70 4.52
CA ASN A 42 -23.99 -28.73 5.23
C ASN A 42 -24.46 -27.33 5.64
N ASP A 43 -23.53 -26.49 6.11
CA ASP A 43 -23.82 -25.11 6.54
C ASP A 43 -23.73 -24.13 5.37
N HIS A 44 -22.92 -24.47 4.36
CA HIS A 44 -22.63 -23.65 3.19
C HIS A 44 -22.74 -24.48 1.90
N PRO A 45 -23.95 -24.73 1.38
CA PRO A 45 -24.17 -25.63 0.25
C PRO A 45 -23.39 -25.30 -1.03
N TRP A 46 -23.02 -24.03 -1.22
CA TRP A 46 -22.20 -23.58 -2.36
C TRP A 46 -20.80 -24.20 -2.40
N LEU A 47 -20.29 -24.71 -1.27
CA LEU A 47 -19.01 -25.41 -1.22
C LEU A 47 -19.04 -26.70 -2.03
N SER A 48 -20.16 -27.42 -2.04
CA SER A 48 -20.27 -28.66 -2.82
C SER A 48 -20.15 -28.41 -4.33
N VAL A 49 -20.65 -27.26 -4.79
CA VAL A 49 -20.52 -26.83 -6.19
C VAL A 49 -19.09 -26.40 -6.51
N LEU A 50 -18.40 -25.74 -5.57
CA LEU A 50 -17.04 -25.25 -5.79
C LEU A 50 -16.01 -26.39 -5.86
N PHE A 51 -16.19 -27.43 -5.05
CA PHE A 51 -15.25 -28.54 -4.94
C PHE A 51 -15.71 -29.82 -5.65
N ASP A 52 -16.90 -29.82 -6.25
CA ASP A 52 -17.55 -31.01 -6.85
C ASP A 52 -17.66 -32.19 -5.84
N GLU A 53 -17.86 -31.87 -4.56
CA GLU A 53 -17.93 -32.84 -3.46
C GLU A 53 -19.09 -32.54 -2.50
N PRO A 54 -20.06 -33.46 -2.31
CA PRO A 54 -21.30 -33.18 -1.59
C PRO A 54 -21.11 -32.95 -0.08
N ASN A 55 -20.06 -33.51 0.52
CA ASN A 55 -19.80 -33.46 1.95
C ASN A 55 -18.44 -32.80 2.27
N VAL A 56 -17.98 -31.88 1.43
CA VAL A 56 -16.69 -31.23 1.65
C VAL A 56 -16.68 -30.50 3.00
N GLU A 57 -15.63 -30.75 3.76
CA GLU A 57 -15.31 -30.03 4.98
C GLU A 57 -13.90 -29.44 4.83
N ILE A 58 -13.78 -28.15 5.11
CA ILE A 58 -12.52 -27.42 5.04
C ILE A 58 -12.10 -27.09 6.46
N ASP A 59 -11.01 -27.70 6.90
CA ASP A 59 -10.47 -27.49 8.22
C ASP A 59 -9.82 -26.09 8.37
N PRO A 60 -9.64 -25.61 9.62
CA PRO A 60 -9.09 -24.28 9.87
C PRO A 60 -7.67 -24.06 9.32
N GLU A 61 -6.82 -25.09 9.25
CA GLU A 61 -5.47 -24.96 8.70
C GLU A 61 -5.55 -24.74 7.18
N THR A 62 -6.37 -25.53 6.50
CA THR A 62 -6.62 -25.39 5.06
C THR A 62 -7.14 -24.00 4.70
N LEU A 63 -8.08 -23.44 5.47
CA LEU A 63 -8.58 -22.07 5.25
C LEU A 63 -7.47 -21.01 5.36
N ARG A 64 -6.58 -21.13 6.36
CA ARG A 64 -5.45 -20.20 6.52
C ARG A 64 -4.42 -20.34 5.42
N ARG A 65 -4.09 -21.58 5.02
CA ARG A 65 -3.18 -21.85 3.90
C ARG A 65 -3.76 -21.30 2.59
N ALA A 66 -5.07 -21.44 2.36
CA ALA A 66 -5.75 -20.86 1.21
C ALA A 66 -5.67 -19.32 1.20
N MET A 67 -5.89 -18.66 2.35
CA MET A 67 -5.76 -17.20 2.48
C MET A 67 -4.33 -16.72 2.20
N VAL A 68 -3.31 -17.40 2.75
CA VAL A 68 -1.89 -17.09 2.47
C VAL A 68 -1.56 -17.34 1.00
N TYR A 69 -2.03 -18.44 0.42
CA TYR A 69 -1.84 -18.75 -1.00
C TYR A 69 -2.47 -17.69 -1.89
N PHE A 70 -3.70 -17.26 -1.57
CA PHE A 70 -4.38 -16.17 -2.26
C PHE A 70 -3.53 -14.90 -2.24
N PHE A 71 -3.09 -14.42 -1.07
CA PHE A 71 -2.28 -13.20 -1.00
C PHE A 71 -0.91 -13.31 -1.67
N SER A 72 -0.37 -14.53 -1.77
CA SER A 72 0.90 -14.80 -2.44
C SER A 72 0.76 -14.80 -3.96
N ASN A 73 -0.36 -15.28 -4.50
CA ASN A 73 -0.60 -15.45 -5.93
C ASN A 73 -1.53 -14.39 -6.53
N TYR A 74 -2.15 -13.54 -5.72
CA TYR A 74 -3.02 -12.48 -6.20
C TYR A 74 -2.20 -11.40 -6.90
N HIS A 75 -2.48 -11.21 -8.19
CA HIS A 75 -1.92 -10.16 -9.02
C HIS A 75 -2.95 -9.05 -9.17
N PHE A 76 -2.53 -7.82 -8.93
CA PHE A 76 -3.40 -6.68 -9.13
C PHE A 76 -3.54 -6.36 -10.63
N PRO A 77 -4.66 -5.74 -11.04
CA PRO A 77 -4.74 -5.10 -12.35
C PRO A 77 -3.57 -4.13 -12.51
N VAL A 78 -3.00 -4.12 -13.71
CA VAL A 78 -1.91 -3.20 -14.06
C VAL A 78 -2.41 -1.76 -13.92
N ASN A 79 -1.51 -0.85 -13.52
CA ASN A 79 -1.85 0.56 -13.45
C ASN A 79 -2.25 1.10 -14.85
N PRO A 80 -3.49 1.59 -15.04
CA PRO A 80 -4.00 2.03 -16.34
C PRO A 80 -3.29 3.27 -16.88
N TYR A 81 -2.57 4.04 -16.04
CA TYR A 81 -1.75 5.15 -16.49
C TYR A 81 -0.39 4.67 -17.01
N ALA A 82 0.23 3.70 -16.33
CA ALA A 82 1.49 3.08 -16.79
C ALA A 82 1.30 2.30 -18.09
N GLN A 83 0.17 1.59 -18.27
CA GLN A 83 -0.14 0.85 -19.51
C GLN A 83 -0.20 1.72 -20.77
N LYS A 84 -0.47 3.02 -20.62
CA LYS A 84 -0.66 3.92 -21.76
C LYS A 84 0.65 4.50 -22.30
N THR A 85 1.77 4.20 -21.67
CA THR A 85 3.07 4.76 -22.04
C THR A 85 4.17 3.71 -22.02
N THR A 86 5.22 3.96 -22.79
CA THR A 86 6.42 3.12 -22.86
C THR A 86 7.66 3.83 -22.31
N ALA A 87 7.55 5.12 -21.96
CA ALA A 87 8.59 5.94 -21.34
C ALA A 87 7.95 7.09 -20.55
N PHE A 88 8.69 7.74 -19.65
CA PHE A 88 8.22 8.94 -18.98
C PHE A 88 8.19 10.13 -19.94
N GLY A 89 7.05 10.81 -19.98
CA GLY A 89 6.94 12.13 -20.57
C GLY A 89 7.70 13.19 -19.77
N SER A 90 7.72 14.43 -20.27
CA SER A 90 8.42 15.54 -19.63
C SER A 90 7.92 15.84 -18.21
N LYS A 91 6.59 15.82 -18.00
CA LYS A 91 5.99 16.03 -16.68
C LYS A 91 6.28 14.88 -15.71
N GLU A 92 6.26 13.64 -16.19
CA GLU A 92 6.57 12.45 -15.39
C GLU A 92 8.04 12.43 -14.98
N THR A 93 8.94 12.78 -15.91
CA THR A 93 10.38 12.94 -15.65
C THR A 93 10.64 14.04 -14.61
N ALA A 94 10.00 15.20 -14.76
CA ALA A 94 10.11 16.29 -13.80
C ALA A 94 9.54 15.89 -12.41
N GLY A 95 8.41 15.18 -12.40
CA GLY A 95 7.80 14.65 -11.19
C GLY A 95 8.68 13.63 -10.47
N ALA A 96 9.26 12.68 -11.20
CA ALA A 96 10.19 11.69 -10.67
C ALA A 96 11.43 12.36 -10.06
N LYS A 97 11.94 13.43 -10.70
CA LYS A 97 13.04 14.23 -10.13
C LYS A 97 12.66 14.87 -8.81
N LEU A 98 11.53 15.58 -8.74
CA LEU A 98 11.05 16.22 -7.52
C LEU A 98 10.76 15.20 -6.42
N PHE A 99 10.19 14.05 -6.77
CA PHE A 99 9.91 12.96 -5.85
C PHE A 99 11.19 12.43 -5.22
N ALA A 100 12.24 12.20 -6.01
CA ALA A 100 13.55 11.78 -5.51
C ALA A 100 14.16 12.78 -4.53
N GLU A 101 13.94 14.08 -4.75
CA GLU A 101 14.50 15.14 -3.92
C GLU A 101 13.74 15.35 -2.61
N ARG A 102 12.41 15.23 -2.59
CA ARG A 102 11.58 15.69 -1.45
C ARG A 102 10.63 14.64 -0.86
N CYS A 103 10.40 13.52 -1.53
CA CYS A 103 9.41 12.52 -1.12
C CYS A 103 10.03 11.15 -0.82
N GLU A 104 11.08 10.78 -1.55
CA GLU A 104 11.66 9.45 -1.49
C GLU A 104 12.34 9.16 -0.15
N GLY A 105 12.76 10.18 0.61
CA GLY A 105 13.31 10.02 1.96
C GLY A 105 12.44 9.15 2.88
N CYS A 106 11.11 9.37 2.84
CA CYS A 106 10.14 8.50 3.51
C CYS A 106 9.63 7.40 2.56
N HIS A 107 9.11 7.79 1.39
CA HIS A 107 8.48 6.89 0.40
C HIS A 107 9.51 6.21 -0.50
N GLN A 108 10.36 5.39 0.13
CA GLN A 108 11.53 4.84 -0.50
C GLN A 108 11.21 3.88 -1.64
N SER A 109 12.05 3.93 -2.67
CA SER A 109 11.95 3.16 -3.91
C SER A 109 12.40 1.70 -3.72
N ARG A 110 11.84 0.98 -2.74
CA ARG A 110 12.26 -0.39 -2.39
C ARG A 110 11.47 -1.46 -3.17
N LEU A 111 12.09 -2.61 -3.45
CA LEU A 111 11.36 -3.80 -3.90
C LEU A 111 10.67 -4.50 -2.72
N ALA A 112 11.25 -4.42 -1.51
CA ALA A 112 10.60 -4.85 -0.28
C ALA A 112 10.65 -3.78 0.81
N ALA A 113 9.50 -3.44 1.38
CA ALA A 113 9.38 -2.28 2.27
C ALA A 113 10.29 -2.36 3.50
N ASN A 114 10.54 -3.56 4.03
CA ASN A 114 11.39 -3.82 5.20
C ASN A 114 12.84 -4.21 4.86
N ASP A 115 13.22 -4.14 3.58
CA ASP A 115 14.59 -4.43 3.15
C ASP A 115 15.20 -3.16 2.51
N PRO A 116 16.00 -2.39 3.28
CA PRO A 116 16.69 -1.22 2.75
C PRO A 116 17.66 -1.52 1.60
N ALA A 117 18.22 -2.74 1.53
CA ALA A 117 19.14 -3.13 0.45
C ALA A 117 18.41 -3.32 -0.89
N SER A 118 17.09 -3.50 -0.86
CA SER A 118 16.24 -3.63 -2.05
C SER A 118 15.89 -2.29 -2.71
N ARG A 119 16.52 -1.18 -2.32
CA ARG A 119 16.28 0.16 -2.88
C ARG A 119 16.76 0.23 -4.33
N VAL A 120 15.85 0.63 -5.22
CA VAL A 120 16.07 0.75 -6.66
C VAL A 120 16.67 2.12 -6.98
N SER A 121 17.69 2.14 -7.82
CA SER A 121 18.33 3.38 -8.23
C SER A 121 17.36 4.25 -9.05
N LYS A 122 17.48 5.58 -8.95
CA LYS A 122 16.64 6.50 -9.72
C LYS A 122 16.70 6.26 -11.24
N GLN A 123 17.83 5.79 -11.74
CA GLN A 123 18.03 5.52 -13.17
C GLN A 123 17.15 4.36 -13.65
N ASP A 124 16.82 3.42 -12.77
CA ASP A 124 16.01 2.24 -13.08
C ASP A 124 14.51 2.45 -12.83
N TRP A 125 14.11 3.61 -12.27
CA TRP A 125 12.71 3.85 -11.90
C TRP A 125 11.76 3.77 -13.10
N GLU A 126 12.11 4.33 -14.25
CA GLU A 126 11.26 4.29 -15.43
C GLU A 126 10.99 2.84 -15.86
N HIS A 127 12.05 2.03 -15.94
CA HIS A 127 11.95 0.62 -16.27
C HIS A 127 10.97 -0.10 -15.35
N TYR A 128 11.20 -0.03 -14.03
CA TYR A 128 10.37 -0.73 -13.06
C TYR A 128 8.96 -0.15 -12.92
N VAL A 129 8.75 1.16 -12.99
CA VAL A 129 7.41 1.77 -12.88
C VAL A 129 6.52 1.34 -14.06
N LEU A 130 7.11 1.17 -15.24
CA LEU A 130 6.38 0.81 -16.46
C LEU A 130 6.27 -0.70 -16.69
N GLU A 131 6.93 -1.53 -15.89
CA GLU A 131 6.67 -2.98 -15.88
C GLU A 131 5.22 -3.29 -15.53
N LEU A 132 4.66 -4.36 -16.09
CA LEU A 132 3.27 -4.77 -15.86
C LEU A 132 2.90 -4.89 -14.39
N GLN A 133 3.84 -5.31 -13.54
CA GLN A 133 3.60 -5.42 -12.11
C GLN A 133 3.94 -4.12 -11.37
N GLY A 134 4.82 -3.27 -11.89
CA GLY A 134 5.28 -2.06 -11.18
C GLY A 134 5.84 -2.39 -9.79
N PRO A 135 6.94 -3.15 -9.64
CA PRO A 135 7.25 -3.88 -8.41
C PRO A 135 7.66 -2.97 -7.23
N ILE A 136 8.17 -1.77 -7.49
CA ILE A 136 8.63 -0.82 -6.47
C ILE A 136 7.49 -0.43 -5.52
N VAL A 137 7.68 -0.56 -4.22
CA VAL A 137 6.65 -0.32 -3.20
C VAL A 137 6.42 1.16 -2.89
N TRP A 138 7.42 2.04 -3.05
CA TRP A 138 7.33 3.46 -2.71
C TRP A 138 6.90 3.70 -1.26
N GLY A 139 7.64 3.09 -0.34
CA GLY A 139 7.32 3.04 1.08
C GLY A 139 8.42 2.34 1.87
N SER A 140 8.25 2.30 3.19
CA SER A 140 9.24 1.69 4.08
C SER A 140 8.56 1.04 5.29
N ASP A 141 9.36 0.42 6.14
CA ASP A 141 8.96 -0.09 7.45
C ASP A 141 9.10 0.95 8.58
N GLN A 142 9.51 2.17 8.25
CA GLN A 142 9.66 3.26 9.21
C GLN A 142 8.31 3.85 9.61
N TYR A 143 8.31 4.49 10.77
CA TYR A 143 7.18 5.22 11.33
C TYR A 143 7.49 6.71 11.28
N GLU A 144 6.52 7.50 10.80
CA GLU A 144 6.68 8.94 10.62
C GLU A 144 5.51 9.71 11.23
N ARG A 145 5.81 10.88 11.79
CA ARG A 145 4.81 11.84 12.31
C ARG A 145 4.67 13.01 11.34
N THR A 146 3.88 12.81 10.29
CA THR A 146 3.66 13.78 9.21
C THR A 146 2.56 14.81 9.51
N GLY A 147 2.13 14.90 10.78
CA GLY A 147 1.08 15.78 11.28
C GLY A 147 -0.36 15.32 10.97
N ILE A 148 -0.52 14.19 10.28
CA ILE A 148 -1.83 13.61 9.96
C ILE A 148 -2.26 12.68 11.09
N GLU A 149 -3.22 13.15 11.89
CA GLU A 149 -3.77 12.41 13.03
C GLU A 149 -5.12 11.74 12.68
N PRO A 150 -5.50 10.63 13.35
CA PRO A 150 -4.82 10.02 14.50
C PRO A 150 -3.63 9.12 14.11
N TYR A 151 -2.62 9.08 14.97
CA TYR A 151 -1.57 8.06 14.90
C TYR A 151 -2.03 6.80 15.61
N VAL A 152 -1.84 5.65 14.97
CA VAL A 152 -2.15 4.32 15.55
C VAL A 152 -1.01 3.77 16.41
N HIS A 153 0.12 4.47 16.48
CA HIS A 153 1.31 4.09 17.24
C HIS A 153 2.03 5.36 17.74
N GLU A 154 2.73 5.27 18.88
CA GLU A 154 3.47 6.40 19.48
C GLU A 154 4.53 7.00 18.55
N LYS A 155 5.17 6.16 17.74
CA LYS A 155 6.16 6.54 16.71
C LYS A 155 5.53 7.21 15.48
N GLY A 156 4.20 7.27 15.35
CA GLY A 156 3.50 7.83 14.22
C GLY A 156 2.77 6.80 13.37
N ALA A 157 2.64 7.08 12.07
CA ALA A 157 2.07 6.15 11.10
C ALA A 157 3.19 5.51 10.27
N ARG A 158 3.05 4.22 9.97
CA ARG A 158 3.96 3.55 9.04
C ARG A 158 3.87 4.21 7.66
N VAL A 159 4.99 4.41 6.99
CA VAL A 159 5.01 4.98 5.63
C VAL A 159 4.32 4.01 4.65
N PRO A 160 3.13 4.35 4.13
CA PRO A 160 2.39 3.43 3.27
C PRO A 160 3.03 3.35 1.89
N SER A 161 2.90 2.19 1.25
CA SER A 161 3.22 2.03 -0.17
C SER A 161 2.35 2.95 -1.01
N LEU A 162 2.98 3.73 -1.89
CA LEU A 162 2.29 4.56 -2.89
C LEU A 162 1.89 3.78 -4.15
N ARG A 163 2.18 2.47 -4.25
CA ARG A 163 1.71 1.68 -5.38
C ARG A 163 0.20 1.75 -5.53
N ARG A 164 -0.28 1.93 -6.76
CA ARG A 164 -1.68 1.98 -7.14
C ARG A 164 -2.43 3.05 -6.37
N LEU A 165 -1.83 4.22 -6.24
CA LEU A 165 -2.39 5.33 -5.46
C LEU A 165 -3.78 5.72 -5.97
N HIS A 166 -4.02 5.58 -7.27
CA HIS A 166 -5.29 5.82 -7.94
C HIS A 166 -6.48 4.98 -7.42
N GLN A 167 -6.24 3.86 -6.72
CA GLN A 167 -7.28 2.99 -6.13
C GLN A 167 -7.52 3.25 -4.64
N LYS A 168 -6.71 4.12 -4.01
CA LYS A 168 -6.62 4.24 -2.55
C LYS A 168 -7.27 5.52 -2.01
N TYR A 169 -8.15 6.16 -2.78
CA TYR A 169 -8.87 7.33 -2.31
C TYR A 169 -10.02 6.91 -1.36
N PRO A 170 -10.37 7.73 -0.36
CA PRO A 170 -9.69 8.96 0.06
C PRO A 170 -8.33 8.69 0.74
N TYR A 171 -7.43 9.67 0.65
CA TYR A 171 -6.07 9.61 1.19
C TYR A 171 -5.98 10.05 2.65
N PHE A 172 -4.81 9.78 3.25
CA PHE A 172 -4.49 9.94 4.67
C PHE A 172 -5.19 8.93 5.58
N THR A 173 -4.61 8.68 6.76
CA THR A 173 -5.16 7.74 7.75
C THR A 173 -6.54 8.15 8.26
N ASN A 174 -6.86 9.45 8.17
CA ASN A 174 -8.16 10.02 8.53
C ASN A 174 -9.08 10.28 7.33
N GLY A 175 -8.69 9.92 6.10
CA GLY A 175 -9.52 10.06 4.91
C GLY A 175 -9.80 11.52 4.49
N THR A 176 -9.09 12.51 5.02
CA THR A 176 -9.43 13.93 4.84
C THR A 176 -9.02 14.52 3.49
N ALA A 177 -8.26 13.81 2.65
CA ALA A 177 -7.87 14.29 1.33
C ALA A 177 -8.51 13.44 0.23
N THR A 178 -9.29 14.06 -0.64
CA THR A 178 -10.06 13.38 -1.68
C THR A 178 -9.31 13.29 -3.02
N SER A 179 -8.20 14.03 -3.16
CA SER A 179 -7.41 14.07 -4.38
C SER A 179 -5.91 14.18 -4.11
N LEU A 180 -5.08 13.79 -5.08
CA LEU A 180 -3.63 13.99 -5.01
C LEU A 180 -3.25 15.47 -4.93
N ASN A 181 -4.04 16.34 -5.55
CA ASN A 181 -3.82 17.78 -5.44
C ASN A 181 -4.02 18.27 -4.00
N GLU A 182 -5.00 17.75 -3.27
CA GLU A 182 -5.17 18.04 -1.84
C GLU A 182 -4.04 17.45 -0.98
N VAL A 183 -3.55 16.26 -1.29
CA VAL A 183 -2.40 15.68 -0.59
C VAL A 183 -1.16 16.58 -0.75
N LEU A 184 -0.88 17.01 -1.99
CA LEU A 184 0.30 17.83 -2.30
C LEU A 184 0.13 19.30 -1.89
N SER A 185 -1.08 19.86 -1.85
CA SER A 185 -1.31 21.22 -1.37
C SER A 185 -1.05 21.39 0.13
N ARG A 186 -1.17 20.29 0.89
CA ARG A 186 -0.86 20.24 2.32
C ARG A 186 0.61 19.90 2.61
N PHE A 187 1.37 19.46 1.61
CA PHE A 187 2.79 19.16 1.79
C PHE A 187 3.60 20.42 2.13
N ARG A 188 4.55 20.25 3.04
CA ARG A 188 5.46 21.27 3.58
C ARG A 188 6.87 20.68 3.64
N TRP A 189 7.87 21.43 3.18
CA TRP A 189 9.27 21.03 3.16
C TRP A 189 10.15 22.03 3.94
N ASP A 190 10.96 21.54 4.87
CA ASP A 190 11.86 22.38 5.68
C ASP A 190 13.31 22.44 5.16
N GLY A 191 13.61 21.74 4.05
CA GLY A 191 14.96 21.60 3.52
C GLY A 191 15.56 20.20 3.73
N GLN A 192 15.02 19.43 4.67
CA GLN A 192 15.49 18.09 5.02
C GLN A 192 14.38 17.04 5.08
N THR A 193 13.20 17.40 5.59
CA THR A 193 12.07 16.48 5.81
C THR A 193 10.75 17.09 5.34
N GLY A 194 9.88 16.22 4.84
CA GLY A 194 8.55 16.56 4.36
C GLY A 194 7.47 16.23 5.38
N SER A 195 6.47 17.09 5.52
CA SER A 195 5.27 16.87 6.33
C SER A 195 4.01 17.24 5.56
N HIS A 196 2.88 16.59 5.85
CA HIS A 196 1.57 16.91 5.25
C HIS A 196 0.70 17.77 6.15
N PHE A 197 1.16 18.06 7.37
CA PHE A 197 0.52 19.01 8.26
C PHE A 197 1.59 19.59 9.19
N SER A 198 2.02 20.81 8.89
CA SER A 198 2.99 21.56 9.70
C SER A 198 2.61 23.03 9.71
N THR A 199 2.79 23.66 10.87
CA THR A 199 2.58 25.10 11.09
C THR A 199 3.87 25.92 10.94
N ALA A 200 5.03 25.26 10.75
CA ALA A 200 6.31 25.93 10.59
C ALA A 200 6.46 26.59 9.21
N PRO A 201 7.20 27.72 9.09
CA PRO A 201 7.50 28.33 7.80
C PRO A 201 8.29 27.34 6.94
N THR A 202 7.69 26.89 5.86
CA THR A 202 8.15 25.77 5.05
C THR A 202 7.85 26.03 3.58
N GLN A 203 8.65 25.44 2.70
CA GLN A 203 8.44 25.53 1.25
C GLN A 203 7.22 24.69 0.86
N THR A 204 6.44 25.20 -0.09
CA THR A 204 5.32 24.48 -0.71
C THR A 204 5.60 24.26 -2.19
N PHE A 205 4.93 23.29 -2.80
CA PHE A 205 5.02 23.09 -4.24
C PHE A 205 4.26 24.17 -5.01
N THR A 206 4.91 24.75 -6.01
CA THR A 206 4.27 25.57 -7.04
C THR A 206 3.21 24.76 -7.80
N PRO A 207 2.27 25.41 -8.51
CA PRO A 207 1.29 24.70 -9.35
C PRO A 207 1.92 23.74 -10.38
N GLU A 208 3.03 24.11 -11.00
CA GLU A 208 3.70 23.27 -12.00
C GLU A 208 4.45 22.08 -11.36
N GLU A 209 5.11 22.28 -10.22
CA GLU A 209 5.71 21.19 -9.46
C GLU A 209 4.64 20.17 -9.03
N ARG A 210 3.47 20.65 -8.55
CA ARG A 210 2.34 19.77 -8.21
C ARG A 210 1.83 19.01 -9.43
N ALA A 211 1.67 19.67 -10.57
CA ALA A 211 1.23 19.02 -11.79
C ALA A 211 2.20 17.92 -12.25
N SER A 212 3.51 18.18 -12.15
CA SER A 212 4.56 17.21 -12.49
C SER A 212 4.57 16.02 -11.53
N LEU A 213 4.49 16.27 -10.22
CA LEU A 213 4.38 15.22 -9.21
C LEU A 213 3.11 14.37 -9.39
N ILE A 214 1.96 14.98 -9.68
CA ILE A 214 0.72 14.25 -9.96
C ILE A 214 0.89 13.34 -11.19
N ALA A 215 1.56 13.81 -12.24
CA ALA A 215 1.81 13.00 -13.43
C ALA A 215 2.61 11.74 -13.07
N PHE A 216 3.70 11.89 -12.31
CA PHE A 216 4.49 10.75 -11.84
C PHE A 216 3.72 9.85 -10.86
N LEU A 217 3.07 10.42 -9.84
CA LEU A 217 2.32 9.66 -8.82
C LEU A 217 1.16 8.83 -9.41
N ARG A 218 0.62 9.22 -10.56
CA ARG A 218 -0.41 8.44 -11.26
C ARG A 218 0.15 7.17 -11.88
N LEU A 219 1.43 7.13 -12.24
CA LEU A 219 2.10 5.94 -12.75
C LEU A 219 2.35 4.90 -11.65
N LEU A 220 2.35 5.31 -10.37
CA LEU A 220 2.63 4.45 -9.22
C LEU A 220 1.47 3.53 -8.85
#